data_AF-A0A942IVV7-F1
#
_entry.id   AF-A0A942IVV7-F1
#
_cell.length_a   1.000
_cell.length_b   1.000
_cell.length_c   1.000
_cell.angle_alpha   90.00
_cell.angle_beta   90.00
_cell.angle_gamma   90.00
#
_symmetry.space_group_name_H-M   'P 1'
#
loop_
_entity.id
_entity.type
_entity.pdbx_description
1 polymer ?
#
loop_
_entity_poly.entity_id
_entity_poly.type
_entity_poly.pdbx_seq_one_letter_code
_entity_poly.pdbx_strand_id
1 'polypeptide(L)' 'MDWQATLALWLDEDWVRFLCIAMGAIAVSVFGWYQERRRKHRSNPDAVPWLPWRDISFWSSFAAVMILIAALQAWLST' A
#
# COMPACT_ATOMS: atom_id res chain seq x y z
N MET A 1 0.36 -21.21 27.07
CA MET A 1 0.33 -19.80 26.65
C MET A 1 -0.06 -19.80 25.20
N ASP A 2 -1.35 -19.59 24.90
CA ASP A 2 -1.87 -19.60 23.53
C ASP A 2 -1.58 -18.26 22.86
N TRP A 3 -0.29 -17.98 22.66
CA TRP A 3 0.21 -16.76 22.02
C TRP A 3 -0.40 -16.53 20.62
N GLN A 4 -0.80 -17.61 19.94
CA GLN A 4 -1.52 -17.56 18.66
C GLN A 4 -2.90 -16.91 18.79
N ALA A 5 -3.64 -17.24 19.86
CA ALA A 5 -4.97 -16.65 20.11
C ALA A 5 -4.85 -15.16 20.46
N THR A 6 -3.81 -14.80 21.22
CA THR A 6 -3.50 -13.39 21.54
C THR A 6 -3.15 -12.59 20.29
N LEU A 7 -2.32 -13.15 19.38
CA LEU A 7 -2.00 -12.51 18.11
C LEU A 7 -3.22 -12.38 17.20
N ALA A 8 -4.07 -13.42 17.14
CA ALA A 8 -5.28 -13.40 16.33
C ALA A 8 -6.24 -12.30 16.79
N LEU A 9 -6.46 -12.17 18.11
CA LEU A 9 -7.26 -11.08 18.69
C LEU A 9 -6.70 -9.71 18.34
N TRP A 10 -5.39 -9.53 18.45
CA TRP A 10 -4.74 -8.25 18.13
C TRP A 10 -4.83 -7.92 16.63
N LEU A 11 -4.64 -8.90 15.75
CA LEU A 11 -4.83 -8.73 14.30
C LEU A 11 -6.28 -8.49 13.89
N ASP A 12 -7.24 -8.85 14.75
CA ASP A 12 -8.67 -8.64 14.52
C ASP A 12 -9.11 -7.20 14.78
N GLU A 13 -8.30 -6.42 15.52
CA GLU A 13 -8.58 -5.01 15.80
C GLU A 13 -8.67 -4.21 14.50
N ASP A 14 -9.73 -3.42 14.35
CA ASP A 14 -10.06 -2.73 13.09
C ASP A 14 -8.92 -1.80 12.62
N TRP A 15 -8.26 -1.10 13.55
CA TRP A 15 -7.12 -0.24 13.21
C TRP A 15 -5.92 -1.04 12.71
N VAL A 16 -5.66 -2.25 13.23
CA VAL A 16 -4.57 -3.13 12.77
C VAL A 16 -4.88 -3.63 11.36
N ARG A 17 -6.13 -4.04 11.10
CA ARG A 17 -6.57 -4.47 9.78
C ARG A 17 -6.41 -3.36 8.75
N PHE A 18 -6.88 -2.15 9.03
CA PHE A 18 -6.70 -1.01 8.13
C PHE A 18 -5.24 -0.66 7.91
N LEU A 19 -4.41 -0.74 8.95
CA LEU A 19 -2.96 -0.51 8.83
C LEU A 19 -2.30 -1.54 7.90
N CYS A 20 -2.63 -2.83 8.02
CA CYS A 20 -2.13 -3.87 7.12
C CYS A 20 -2.51 -3.60 5.65
N ILE A 21 -3.75 -3.18 5.39
CA ILE A 21 -4.21 -2.84 4.04
C ILE A 21 -3.47 -1.58 3.52
N ALA A 22 -3.30 -0.56 4.36
CA ALA A 22 -2.54 0.63 4.00
C ALA A 22 -1.09 0.29 3.62
N MET A 23 -0.44 -0.59 4.38
CA MET A 23 0.91 -1.09 4.07
C MET A 23 0.98 -1.81 2.72
N GLY A 24 -0.05 -2.61 2.40
CA GLY A 24 -0.18 -3.23 1.08
C GLY A 24 -0.27 -2.19 -0.06
N ALA A 25 -1.10 -1.16 0.11
CA ALA A 25 -1.24 -0.07 -0.86
C ALA A 25 0.06 0.74 -1.02
N ILE A 26 0.81 0.97 0.07
CA ILE A 26 2.14 1.60 0.03
C ILE A 26 3.10 0.74 -0.80
N ALA A 27 3.12 -0.57 -0.58
CA ALA A 27 4.00 -1.47 -1.33
C ALA A 27 3.71 -1.43 -2.84
N VAL A 28 2.43 -1.42 -3.24
CA VAL A 28 2.02 -1.27 -4.64
C VAL A 28 2.44 0.09 -5.21
N SER A 29 2.28 1.17 -4.43
CA SER A 29 2.73 2.50 -4.83
C SER A 29 4.23 2.54 -5.11
N VAL A 30 5.03 2.04 -4.17
CA VAL A 30 6.50 1.99 -4.28
C VAL A 30 6.92 1.13 -5.47
N PHE A 31 6.24 0.00 -5.70
CA PHE A 31 6.50 -0.84 -6.86
C PHE A 31 6.22 -0.13 -8.18
N GLY A 32 5.07 0.55 -8.30
CA GLY A 32 4.74 1.34 -9.49
C GLY A 32 5.76 2.45 -9.75
N TRP A 33 6.19 3.16 -8.71
CA TRP A 33 7.22 4.19 -8.80
C TRP A 33 8.57 3.63 -9.21
N TYR A 34 8.95 2.49 -8.66
CA TYR A 34 10.20 1.82 -8.99
C TYR A 34 10.23 1.36 -10.46
N GLN A 35 9.12 0.83 -10.96
CA GLN A 35 8.98 0.49 -12.38
C GLN A 35 9.11 1.72 -13.28
N GLU A 36 8.54 2.86 -12.86
CA GLU A 36 8.69 4.13 -13.59
C GLU A 36 10.15 4.62 -13.58
N ARG A 37 10.86 4.52 -12.44
CA ARG A 37 12.29 4.87 -12.37
C ARG A 37 13.15 3.99 -13.27
N ARG A 38 12.87 2.69 -13.33
CA ARG A 38 13.56 1.76 -14.25
C ARG A 38 13.37 2.16 -15.72
N ARG A 39 12.27 2.83 -16.08
CA ARG A 39 12.03 3.30 -17.47
C ARG A 39 13.03 4.36 -17.91
N LYS A 40 13.52 5.21 -17.00
CA LYS A 40 14.50 6.27 -17.33
C LYS A 40 15.85 5.74 -17.83
N HIS A 41 16.14 4.48 -17.55
CA HIS A 41 17.39 3.81 -17.96
C HIS A 41 17.19 2.82 -19.10
N ARG A 42 16.03 2.82 -19.77
CA ARG A 42 15.77 1.90 -20.89
C ARG A 42 16.50 2.34 -22.15
N SER A 43 17.10 1.36 -22.82
CA SER A 43 17.77 1.54 -24.11
C SER A 43 16.80 1.84 -25.27
N ASN A 44 15.51 1.51 -25.14
CA ASN A 44 14.49 1.79 -26.14
C ASN A 44 13.41 2.75 -25.58
N PRO A 45 13.47 4.04 -25.91
CA PRO A 45 12.51 5.05 -25.45
C PRO A 45 11.12 4.94 -26.11
N ASP A 46 11.00 4.27 -27.26
CA ASP A 46 9.74 4.17 -28.02
C ASP A 46 8.85 2.97 -27.61
N ALA A 47 9.32 2.18 -26.63
CA ALA A 47 8.54 1.05 -26.13
C ALA A 47 7.33 1.52 -25.32
N VAL A 48 6.14 1.51 -25.95
CA VAL A 48 4.87 1.82 -25.29
C VAL A 48 4.61 0.83 -24.15
N PRO A 49 4.49 1.30 -22.90
CA PRO A 49 4.23 0.40 -21.79
C PRO A 49 2.80 -0.10 -21.80
N TRP A 50 2.63 -1.39 -21.48
CA TRP A 50 1.30 -2.01 -21.38
C TRP A 50 0.46 -1.47 -20.21
N LEU A 51 1.10 -1.11 -19.09
CA LEU A 51 0.45 -0.62 -17.88
C LEU A 51 0.87 0.82 -17.55
N PRO A 52 -0.08 1.68 -17.14
CA PRO A 52 0.22 3.04 -16.69
C PRO A 52 0.78 3.03 -15.26
N TRP A 53 2.05 2.61 -15.09
CA TRP A 53 2.70 2.51 -13.76
C TRP A 53 2.65 3.81 -12.95
N ARG A 54 2.70 4.97 -13.62
CA ARG A 54 2.53 6.28 -12.98
C ARG A 54 1.18 6.41 -12.30
N ASP A 55 0.11 6.10 -13.02
CA ASP A 55 -1.25 6.28 -12.51
C ASP A 55 -1.53 5.24 -11.41
N ILE A 56 -1.02 4.01 -11.54
CA ILE A 56 -1.07 2.99 -10.47
C ILE A 56 -0.36 3.48 -9.21
N SER A 57 0.85 4.04 -9.34
CA SER A 57 1.61 4.55 -8.20
C SER A 57 0.89 5.72 -7.52
N PHE A 58 0.30 6.62 -8.31
CA PHE A 58 -0.48 7.74 -7.79
C PHE A 58 -1.73 7.28 -7.03
N TRP A 59 -2.59 6.47 -7.66
CA TRP A 59 -3.83 5.99 -7.05
C TRP A 59 -3.56 5.10 -5.82
N SER A 60 -2.50 4.30 -5.85
CA SER A 60 -2.12 3.48 -4.69
C SER A 60 -1.61 4.33 -3.54
N SER A 61 -0.85 5.40 -3.81
CA SER A 61 -0.43 6.37 -2.79
C SER A 61 -1.63 7.07 -2.17
N PHE A 62 -2.57 7.51 -3.00
CA PHE A 62 -3.80 8.15 -2.55
C PHE A 62 -4.64 7.21 -1.67
N ALA A 63 -4.86 5.98 -2.13
CA ALA A 63 -5.57 4.96 -1.36
C ALA A 63 -4.87 4.67 -0.03
N ALA A 64 -3.54 4.51 -0.04
CA ALA A 64 -2.75 4.30 1.17
C ALA A 64 -2.98 5.41 2.21
N VAL A 65 -2.94 6.67 1.79
CA VAL A 65 -3.19 7.82 2.69
C VAL A 65 -4.62 7.78 3.23
N MET A 66 -5.62 7.53 2.38
CA MET A 66 -7.03 7.44 2.82
C MET A 66 -7.24 6.34 3.85
N ILE A 67 -6.67 5.15 3.60
CA ILE A 67 -6.78 4.00 4.51
C ILE A 67 -6.01 4.26 5.81
N LEU A 68 -4.86 4.95 5.75
CA LEU A 68 -4.09 5.30 6.94
C LEU A 68 -4.84 6.31 7.82
N ILE A 69 -5.56 7.27 7.22
CA ILE A 69 -6.48 8.16 7.95
C ILE A 69 -7.61 7.35 8.60
N ALA A 70 -8.20 6.40 7.88
CA ALA A 70 -9.23 5.53 8.45
C ALA A 70 -8.70 4.67 9.61
N ALA A 71 -7.48 4.12 9.49
CA ALA A 71 -6.81 3.38 10.54
C ALA A 71 -6.57 4.26 11.78
N LEU A 72 -6.14 5.51 11.57
CA LEU A 72 -5.96 6.49 12.64
C LEU A 72 -7.28 6.82 13.35
N GLN A 73 -8.36 7.03 12.58
CA GLN A 73 -9.68 7.26 13.15
C GLN A 73 -10.18 6.06 13.96
N ALA A 74 -10.04 4.85 13.42
CA ALA A 74 -10.39 3.62 14.11
C ALA A 74 -9.62 3.49 15.43
N TRP A 75 -8.31 3.77 15.40
CA TRP A 75 -7.48 3.74 16.60
C TRP A 75 -7.93 4.76 17.65
N LEU A 76 -8.23 6.00 17.25
CA LEU A 76 -8.73 7.05 18.16
C LEU A 76 -10.12 6.75 18.73
N SER A 77 -10.90 5.88 18.08
CA SER A 77 -12.22 5.45 18.55
C SER A 77 -12.20 4.19 19.43
N THR A 78 -11.02 3.60 19.65
CA THR A 78 -10.81 2.44 20.53
C THR A 78 -10.60 2.89 21.97
#